data_AF-A0A2V5V270-F1
#
_entry.id   AF-A0A2V5V270-F1
#
_cell.length_a   1.000
_cell.length_b   1.000
_cell.length_c   1.000
_cell.angle_alpha   90.00
_cell.angle_beta   90.00
_cell.angle_gamma   90.00
#
_symmetry.space_group_name_H-M   'P 1'
#
loop_
_entity.id
_entity.type
_entity.pdbx_description
1 polymer ?
#
loop_
_entity_poly.entity_id
_entity_poly.type
_entity_poly.pdbx_seq_one_letter_code
_entity_poly.pdbx_strand_id
1 'polypeptide(L)' 'MRGILISTNRANHGMICGGFDIILRTTDGGENWVPETSGTNYDLSRISCTGARNGTIVGYGGSILRRAAVR' A
#
# COMPACT_ATOMS: atom_id res chain seq x y z
N MET A 1 -10.64 -4.22 15.49
CA MET A 1 -9.25 -3.71 15.45
C MET A 1 -8.94 -3.31 14.02
N ARG A 2 -8.73 -2.02 13.73
CA ARG A 2 -8.31 -1.53 12.40
C ARG A 2 -6.79 -1.43 12.41
N GLY A 3 -6.10 -2.39 11.79
CA GLY A 3 -4.65 -2.49 11.81
C GLY A 3 -4.00 -1.71 10.66
N ILE A 4 -2.89 -1.03 10.94
CA ILE A 4 -1.98 -0.52 9.92
C ILE A 4 -1.07 -1.67 9.51
N LEU A 5 -0.93 -1.91 8.21
CA LEU A 5 -0.04 -2.95 7.68
C LEU A 5 1.09 -2.32 6.89
N ILE A 6 2.31 -2.74 7.20
CA ILE A 6 3.55 -2.28 6.55
C ILE A 6 4.11 -3.45 5.75
N SER A 7 4.48 -3.20 4.49
CA SER A 7 5.22 -4.17 3.68
C SER A 7 6.45 -3.49 3.07
N THR A 8 7.63 -4.08 3.30
CA THR A 8 8.91 -3.58 2.81
C THR A 8 9.53 -4.59 1.85
N ASN A 9 10.16 -4.10 0.79
CA ASN A 9 10.62 -4.93 -0.34
C ASN A 9 12.15 -4.92 -0.51
N ARG A 10 12.78 -3.78 -0.22
CA ARG A 10 14.24 -3.52 -0.17
C ARG A 10 14.48 -2.37 0.80
N ALA A 11 15.70 -2.19 1.31
CA ALA A 11 16.06 -1.31 2.44
C ALA A 11 15.37 0.07 2.44
N ASN A 12 15.08 0.64 1.27
CA ASN A 12 14.50 1.98 1.16
C ASN A 12 13.04 2.05 0.68
N HIS A 13 12.40 0.94 0.30
CA HIS A 13 11.03 1.00 -0.27
C HIS A 13 10.01 0.27 0.60
N GLY A 14 8.91 0.96 0.91
CA GLY A 14 7.82 0.44 1.72
C GLY A 14 6.47 1.03 1.35
N MET A 15 5.41 0.28 1.64
CA MET A 15 4.03 0.74 1.52
C MET A 15 3.26 0.47 2.81
N ILE A 16 2.39 1.40 3.16
CA ILE A 16 1.42 1.28 4.24
C ILE A 16 0.02 1.33 3.63
N CYS A 17 -0.87 0.47 4.12
CA CYS A 17 -2.30 0.66 3.94
C CYS A 17 -3.07 0.54 5.27
N GLY A 18 -4.25 1.14 5.33
CA GLY A 18 -5.15 1.03 6.47
C GLY A 18 -6.59 1.41 6.13
N GLY A 19 -7.44 1.43 7.17
CA GLY A 19 -8.79 1.95 7.04
C GLY A 19 -8.82 3.43 6.64
N PHE A 20 -9.97 3.90 6.17
CA PHE A 20 -10.16 5.25 5.60
C PHE A 20 -9.34 5.51 4.32
N ASP A 21 -9.20 4.49 3.46
CA ASP A 21 -8.55 4.62 2.15
C ASP A 21 -7.08 5.10 2.21
N ILE A 22 -6.42 4.91 3.35
CA ILE A 22 -5.04 5.35 3.55
C ILE A 22 -4.11 4.42 2.78
N ILE A 23 -3.36 4.99 1.84
CA ILE A 23 -2.17 4.41 1.26
C ILE A 23 -1.03 5.41 1.40
N LEU A 24 0.08 4.99 2.01
CA LEU A 24 1.31 5.77 2.06
C LEU A 24 2.46 4.97 1.44
N ARG A 25 3.40 5.68 0.83
CA ARG A 25 4.60 5.09 0.23
C ARG A 25 5.85 5.81 0.70
N THR A 26 6.92 5.05 0.92
CA THR A 26 8.28 5.55 1.13
C THR A 26 9.22 5.03 0.05
N THR A 27 10.23 5.83 -0.30
CA THR A 27 11.37 5.46 -1.14
C THR A 27 12.72 5.69 -0.46
N ASP A 28 12.71 6.02 0.83
CA ASP A 28 13.87 6.31 1.69
C ASP A 28 13.85 5.52 3.01
N GLY A 29 13.20 4.35 3.03
CA GLY A 29 13.27 3.43 4.18
C GLY A 29 12.32 3.78 5.31
N GLY A 30 11.37 4.67 5.07
CA GLY A 30 10.38 5.12 6.04
C GLY A 30 10.70 6.46 6.68
N GLU A 31 11.74 7.15 6.22
CA GLU A 31 12.05 8.52 6.66
C GLU A 31 10.99 9.51 6.18
N ASN A 32 10.54 9.39 4.93
CA ASN A 32 9.43 10.17 4.37
C ASN A 32 8.35 9.27 3.78
N TRP A 33 7.10 9.69 3.97
CA TRP A 33 5.91 9.02 3.47
C TRP A 33 5.08 9.98 2.62
N VAL A 34 4.81 9.58 1.39
CA VAL A 34 3.97 10.33 0.46
C VAL A 34 2.62 9.62 0.37
N PRO A 35 1.50 10.36 0.56
CA PRO A 35 0.17 9.80 0.40
C PRO A 35 -0.12 9.47 -1.06
N GLU A 36 -0.85 8.39 -1.28
CA GLU A 36 -1.32 7.98 -2.59
C GLU A 36 -2.81 7.74 -2.58
N THR A 37 -3.46 8.09 -3.68
CA THR A 37 -4.88 7.82 -3.88
C THR A 37 -5.11 6.31 -4.04
N SER A 38 -6.00 5.76 -3.23
CA SER A 38 -6.44 4.37 -3.31
C SER A 38 -7.25 4.07 -4.56
N GLY A 39 -7.92 5.07 -5.13
CA GLY A 39 -8.87 4.89 -6.23
C GLY A 39 -10.14 4.14 -5.84
N THR A 40 -10.38 3.95 -4.54
CA THR A 40 -11.56 3.27 -3.96
C THR A 40 -12.03 4.04 -2.72
N ASN A 41 -13.29 3.87 -2.33
CA ASN A 41 -13.83 4.37 -1.05
C ASN A 41 -14.03 3.23 -0.02
N TYR A 42 -13.37 2.10 -0.23
CA TYR A 42 -13.50 0.90 0.59
C TYR A 42 -12.30 0.75 1.50
N ASP A 43 -12.58 0.48 2.78
CA ASP A 43 -11.57 0.15 3.77
C ASP A 43 -10.60 -0.94 3.24
N LEU A 44 -9.30 -0.62 3.26
CA LEU A 44 -8.24 -1.51 2.80
C LEU A 44 -7.80 -2.39 3.98
N SER A 45 -7.80 -3.71 3.79
CA SER A 45 -7.72 -4.68 4.88
C SER A 45 -6.40 -5.44 4.94
N ARG A 46 -5.74 -5.66 3.79
CA ARG A 46 -4.43 -6.32 3.69
C ARG A 46 -3.62 -5.73 2.52
N ILE A 47 -2.30 -5.73 2.68
CA ILE A 47 -1.34 -5.39 1.64
C ILE A 47 -0.26 -6.47 1.53
N SER A 48 0.16 -6.75 0.31
CA SER A 48 1.33 -7.55 -0.01
C SER A 48 2.15 -6.83 -1.07
N CYS A 49 3.38 -6.44 -0.73
CA CYS A 49 4.32 -5.92 -1.72
C CYS A 49 5.13 -7.08 -2.33
N THR A 50 5.19 -7.13 -3.66
CA THR A 50 6.00 -8.09 -4.42
C THR A 50 7.19 -7.43 -5.10
N GLY A 51 7.30 -6.09 -5.05
CA GLY A 51 8.34 -5.29 -5.69
C GLY A 51 8.39 -3.87 -5.13
N ALA A 52 9.49 -3.15 -5.32
CA ALA A 52 9.63 -1.73 -4.96
C ALA A 52 8.56 -0.83 -5.62
N ARG A 53 7.96 -1.31 -6.71
CA ARG A 53 6.87 -0.66 -7.47
C ARG A 53 5.66 -1.57 -7.69
N ASN A 54 5.71 -2.79 -7.15
CA ASN A 54 4.69 -3.82 -7.38
C ASN A 54 4.08 -4.22 -6.04
N GLY A 55 2.76 -4.09 -5.94
CA GLY A 55 2.03 -4.40 -4.72
C GLY A 55 0.60 -4.74 -5.02
N THR A 56 0.01 -5.58 -4.17
CA THR A 56 -1.41 -5.92 -4.19
C THR A 56 -2.02 -5.50 -2.88
N ILE A 57 -3.11 -4.75 -2.95
CA ILE A 57 -3.90 -4.32 -1.81
C ILE A 57 -5.28 -4.95 -1.97
N VAL A 58 -5.81 -5.51 -0.89
CA VAL A 58 -7.16 -6.06 -0.85
C VAL A 58 -7.99 -5.36 0.23
N GLY A 59 -9.19 -4.96 -0.12
CA GLY A 59 -10.12 -4.25 0.74
C GLY A 59 -11.46 -4.96 0.87
N TYR A 60 -12.35 -4.38 1.68
CA TYR A 60 -13.72 -4.85 1.78
C TYR A 60 -14.46 -4.72 0.45
N GLY A 61 -15.57 -5.48 0.30
CA GLY A 61 -16.37 -5.49 -0.93
C GLY A 61 -15.70 -6.20 -2.12
N GLY A 62 -14.62 -6.96 -1.89
CA GLY A 62 -13.87 -7.63 -2.97
C GLY A 62 -12.93 -6.69 -3.74
N SER A 63 -12.62 -5.52 -3.19
CA SER A 63 -11.72 -4.55 -3.81
C SER A 63 -10.31 -5.12 -3.91
N ILE A 64 -9.79 -5.23 -5.14
CA ILE A 64 -8.40 -5.63 -5.41
C ILE A 64 -7.72 -4.49 -6.16
N LEU A 65 -6.71 -3.90 -5.54
CA LEU A 65 -5.81 -2.96 -6.19
C LEU A 65 -4.52 -3.67 -6.56
N ARG A 66 -4.18 -3.70 -7.85
CA ARG A 66 -2.89 -4.22 -8.30
C ARG A 66 -2.06 -3.09 -8.87
N ARG A 67 -0.85 -2.93 -8.33
CA ARG A 67 0.16 -2.05 -8.91
C ARG A 67 1.20 -2.87 -9.64
N ALA A 68 1.45 -2.50 -10.88
CA ALA A 68 2.56 -2.97 -11.68
C ALA A 68 3.31 -1.74 -12.20
N ALA A 69 4.64 -1.78 -12.20
CA ALA A 69 5.43 -0.76 -12.87
C ALA A 69 5.02 -0.70 -14.36
N VAL A 70 4.59 0.48 -14.82
CA VAL A 70 4.52 0.77 -16.25
C VAL A 70 5.97 0.88 -16.75
N ARG A 71 6.26 0.22 -17.88
CA ARG A 71 7.58 0.22 -18.50
C ARG A 71 7.97 1.60 -19.00
#